data_AF-A0A1B9VCT5-F1
#
_entry.id   AF-A0A1B9VCT5-F1
#
_cell.length_a   1.000
_cell.length_b   1.000
_cell.length_c   1.000
_cell.angle_alpha   90.00
_cell.angle_beta   90.00
_cell.angle_gamma   90.00
#
_symmetry.space_group_name_H-M   'P 1'
#
loop_
_entity.id
_entity.type
_entity.pdbx_description
1 polymer ?
#
loop_
_entity_poly.entity_id
_entity_poly.type
_entity_poly.pdbx_seq_one_letter_code
_entity_poly.pdbx_strand_id
1 'polypeptide(L)'
;MSENAIAMERTRPNIDLTDHAVTLVIVCLVGLVMNTVGPAIPLADGFVGMVVIYLITMAGLLLTRFAPFYLPSVAWISLVGILATLPWTPGSEWIVAQAKSVNFLALATPALAYAGFAIAKKEIEVAKHSGWKLALVACLVFLGTYAGSVLVAELILRLQGV
;
A
#
# COMPACT_ATOMS: atom_id res chain seq x y z
N MET A 1 26.00 -17.80 27.63
CA MET A 1 25.09 -16.65 27.89
C MET A 1 24.88 -15.81 26.62
N SER A 2 24.54 -16.39 25.46
CA SER A 2 24.27 -15.61 24.23
C SER A 2 23.19 -16.20 23.31
N GLU A 3 22.22 -16.93 23.86
CA GLU A 3 21.11 -17.49 23.06
C GLU A 3 19.74 -16.85 23.36
N ASN A 4 19.63 -15.98 24.37
CA ASN A 4 18.34 -15.41 24.78
C ASN A 4 18.11 -13.96 24.32
N ALA A 5 18.91 -13.43 23.37
CA ALA A 5 18.76 -12.05 22.89
C ALA A 5 17.92 -11.90 21.60
N ILE A 6 17.42 -13.00 21.01
CA ILE A 6 16.66 -12.98 19.74
C ILE A 6 15.19 -13.39 19.96
N ALA A 7 14.73 -13.48 21.22
CA ALA A 7 13.33 -13.65 21.53
C ALA A 7 12.56 -12.33 21.28
N MET A 8 12.34 -12.05 20.00
CA MET A 8 11.10 -11.50 19.47
C MET A 8 10.40 -10.48 20.38
N GLU A 9 10.98 -9.29 20.52
CA GLU A 9 10.18 -8.10 20.81
C GLU A 9 9.41 -7.74 19.53
N ARG A 10 8.41 -8.57 19.20
CA ARG A 10 7.28 -8.15 18.38
C ARG A 10 6.39 -7.33 19.30
N THR A 11 6.84 -6.13 19.65
CA THR A 11 5.93 -5.13 20.18
C THR A 11 4.93 -4.90 19.07
N ARG A 12 3.76 -5.55 19.17
CA ARG A 12 2.60 -5.21 18.35
C ARG A 12 2.50 -3.69 18.51
N PRO A 13 2.69 -2.89 17.45
CA PRO A 13 2.45 -1.46 17.54
C PRO A 13 1.06 -1.34 18.16
N ASN A 14 0.93 -0.62 19.28
CA ASN A 14 -0.38 -0.44 19.88
C ASN A 14 -1.24 0.25 18.84
N ILE A 15 -2.20 -0.48 18.27
CA ILE A 15 -3.10 0.06 17.26
C ILE A 15 -4.11 0.89 18.03
N ASP A 16 -3.74 2.15 18.29
CA ASP A 16 -4.71 3.15 18.66
C ASP A 16 -5.55 3.46 17.42
N LEU A 17 -6.73 2.86 17.40
CA LEU A 17 -7.64 2.96 16.28
C LEU A 17 -8.04 4.42 16.02
N THR A 18 -8.04 5.25 17.08
CA THR A 18 -8.40 6.66 17.01
C THR A 18 -7.35 7.44 16.22
N ASP A 19 -6.07 7.27 16.55
CA ASP A 19 -4.97 7.96 15.88
C ASP A 19 -4.86 7.57 14.41
N HIS A 20 -5.02 6.27 14.12
CA HIS A 20 -5.05 5.79 12.75
C HIS A 20 -6.27 6.29 11.98
N ALA A 21 -7.45 6.33 12.60
CA ALA A 21 -8.66 6.86 11.98
C ALA A 21 -8.50 8.34 11.59
N VAL A 22 -7.95 9.16 12.49
CA VAL A 22 -7.69 10.58 12.23
C VAL A 22 -6.66 10.74 11.11
N THR A 23 -5.57 9.97 11.17
CA THR A 23 -4.53 10.01 10.12
C THR A 23 -5.11 9.62 8.76
N LEU A 24 -5.95 8.58 8.70
CA LEU A 24 -6.62 8.16 7.48
C LEU A 24 -7.56 9.23 6.93
N VAL A 25 -8.30 9.95 7.78
CA VAL A 25 -9.12 11.08 7.34
C VAL A 25 -8.25 12.15 6.68
N ILE A 26 -7.11 12.51 7.29
CA ILE A 26 -6.18 13.48 6.71
C ILE A 26 -5.66 13.00 5.35
N VAL A 27 -5.26 11.73 5.24
CA VAL A 27 -4.80 11.12 3.98
C VAL A 27 -5.91 11.12 2.94
N CYS A 28 -7.17 10.85 3.33
CA CYS A 28 -8.32 10.93 2.44
C CYS A 28 -8.59 12.38 1.97
N LEU A 29 -8.43 13.39 2.83
CA LEU A 29 -8.58 14.78 2.41
C LEU A 29 -7.49 15.23 1.43
N VAL A 30 -6.22 14.91 1.74
CA VAL A 30 -5.10 15.18 0.83
C VAL A 30 -5.28 14.43 -0.49
N GLY A 31 -5.71 13.17 -0.41
CA GLY A 31 -5.94 12.35 -1.58
C GLY A 31 -7.09 12.84 -2.45
N LEU A 32 -8.15 13.41 -1.87
CA LEU A 32 -9.22 14.05 -2.64
C LEU A 32 -8.70 15.22 -3.46
N VAL A 33 -7.86 16.07 -2.87
CA VAL A 33 -7.20 17.16 -3.61
C VAL A 33 -6.37 16.58 -4.75
N MET A 34 -5.55 15.56 -4.51
CA MET A 34 -4.74 14.93 -5.55
C MET A 34 -5.58 14.30 -6.67
N ASN A 35 -6.72 13.70 -6.33
CA ASN A 35 -7.66 13.10 -7.28
C ASN A 35 -8.35 14.14 -8.18
N THR A 36 -8.50 15.38 -7.70
CA THR A 36 -9.02 16.50 -8.50
C THR A 36 -7.94 17.21 -9.32
N VAL A 37 -6.69 17.27 -8.83
CA VAL A 37 -5.60 18.01 -9.51
C VAL A 37 -4.95 17.18 -10.62
N GLY A 38 -4.71 15.89 -10.40
CA GLY A 38 -4.03 15.05 -11.39
C GLY A 38 -4.97 14.53 -12.50
N PRO A 39 -5.89 13.61 -12.18
CA PRO A 39 -6.82 13.03 -13.15
C PRO A 39 -8.10 13.84 -13.42
N ALA A 40 -8.29 15.00 -12.77
CA ALA A 40 -9.45 15.88 -12.92
C ALA A 40 -10.82 15.21 -12.67
N ILE A 41 -10.88 14.29 -11.71
CA ILE A 41 -12.13 13.62 -11.33
C ILE A 41 -13.04 14.62 -10.60
N PRO A 42 -14.36 14.67 -10.89
CA PRO A 42 -15.29 15.51 -10.14
C PRO A 42 -15.19 15.29 -8.63
N LEU A 43 -15.15 16.37 -7.86
CA LEU A 43 -14.94 16.31 -6.41
C LEU A 43 -16.01 15.47 -5.69
N ALA A 44 -17.25 15.52 -6.16
CA ALA A 44 -18.36 14.75 -5.59
C ALA A 44 -18.16 13.24 -5.77
N ASP A 45 -17.80 12.79 -6.98
CA ASP A 45 -17.59 11.38 -7.29
C ASP A 45 -16.33 10.83 -6.59
N GLY A 46 -15.27 11.64 -6.53
CA GLY A 46 -14.06 11.31 -5.78
C GLY A 46 -14.31 11.21 -4.28
N PHE A 47 -15.17 12.08 -3.72
CA PHE A 47 -15.53 12.07 -2.30
C PHE A 47 -16.18 10.74 -1.88
N VAL A 48 -17.18 10.29 -2.64
CA VAL A 48 -17.86 9.02 -2.35
C VAL A 48 -16.88 7.84 -2.45
N GLY A 49 -16.06 7.81 -3.51
CA GLY A 49 -15.00 6.81 -3.65
C GLY A 49 -14.04 6.79 -2.47
N MET A 50 -13.64 7.96 -1.98
CA MET A 50 -12.71 8.07 -0.86
C MET A 50 -13.30 7.61 0.46
N VAL A 51 -14.59 7.85 0.70
CA VAL A 51 -15.32 7.32 1.87
C VAL A 51 -15.35 5.79 1.82
N VAL A 52 -15.60 5.20 0.66
CA VAL A 52 -15.59 3.73 0.49
C VAL A 52 -14.20 3.15 0.81
N ILE A 53 -13.13 3.75 0.28
CA ILE A 53 -11.76 3.32 0.56
C ILE A 53 -11.40 3.49 2.05
N TYR A 54 -11.86 4.57 2.69
CA TYR A 54 -11.68 4.79 4.12
C TYR A 54 -12.33 3.66 4.95
N LEU A 55 -13.58 3.30 4.64
CA LEU A 55 -14.31 2.25 5.35
C LEU A 55 -13.64 0.87 5.18
N ILE A 56 -13.19 0.54 3.97
CA ILE A 56 -12.44 -0.70 3.70
C ILE A 56 -11.15 -0.74 4.54
N THR A 57 -10.44 0.38 4.60
CA THR A 57 -9.19 0.50 5.37
C THR A 57 -9.46 0.36 6.87
N MET A 58 -10.53 0.96 7.37
CA MET A 58 -10.94 0.85 8.77
C MET A 58 -11.28 -0.60 9.14
N ALA A 59 -12.03 -1.30 8.29
CA ALA A 59 -12.35 -2.71 8.48
C ALA A 59 -11.07 -3.58 8.49
N GLY A 60 -10.11 -3.31 7.59
CA GLY A 60 -8.80 -3.98 7.59
C GLY A 60 -7.96 -3.72 8.84
N LEU A 61 -7.97 -2.49 9.37
CA LEU A 61 -7.29 -2.15 10.63
C LEU A 61 -7.93 -2.83 11.84
N LEU A 62 -9.27 -2.86 11.89
CA LEU A 62 -10.01 -3.60 12.91
C LEU A 62 -9.64 -5.08 12.87
N LEU A 63 -9.62 -5.68 11.67
CA LEU A 63 -9.24 -7.08 11.51
C LEU A 63 -7.79 -7.34 11.93
N THR A 64 -6.87 -6.41 11.64
CA THR A 64 -5.47 -6.50 12.09
C THR A 64 -5.37 -6.57 13.62
N ARG A 65 -6.22 -5.84 14.35
CA ARG A 65 -6.23 -5.82 15.82
C ARG A 65 -6.71 -7.14 16.43
N PHE A 66 -7.69 -7.79 15.81
CA PHE A 66 -8.28 -9.04 16.30
C PHE A 66 -7.65 -10.31 15.73
N ALA A 67 -6.79 -10.19 14.71
CA ALA A 67 -6.19 -11.33 14.06
C ALA A 67 -5.31 -12.18 15.02
N PRO A 68 -5.41 -13.52 14.95
CA PRO A 68 -4.63 -14.42 15.81
C PRO A 68 -3.16 -14.54 15.39
N PHE A 69 -2.81 -14.15 14.15
CA PHE A 69 -1.45 -14.19 13.61
C PHE A 69 -0.99 -12.83 13.10
N TYR A 70 0.32 -12.59 13.18
CA TYR A 70 0.92 -11.31 12.80
C TYR A 70 1.08 -11.24 11.28
N LEU A 71 0.28 -10.38 10.64
CA LEU A 71 0.56 -9.84 9.32
C LEU A 71 0.67 -8.31 9.41
N PRO A 72 1.46 -7.67 8.53
CA PRO A 72 1.43 -6.23 8.36
C PRO A 72 -0.01 -5.74 8.11
N SER A 73 -0.41 -4.61 8.69
CA SER A 73 -1.78 -4.07 8.54
C SER A 73 -2.21 -3.93 7.08
N VAL A 74 -1.26 -3.57 6.21
CA VAL A 74 -1.48 -3.45 4.75
C VAL A 74 -1.98 -4.77 4.14
N ALA A 75 -1.50 -5.93 4.62
CA ALA A 75 -1.96 -7.23 4.11
C ALA A 75 -3.43 -7.50 4.47
N TRP A 76 -3.84 -7.14 5.70
CA TRP A 76 -5.24 -7.26 6.12
C TRP A 76 -6.15 -6.29 5.36
N ILE A 77 -5.71 -5.05 5.15
CA ILE A 77 -6.46 -4.06 4.36
C ILE A 77 -6.64 -4.55 2.92
N SER A 78 -5.57 -5.04 2.28
CA SER A 78 -5.66 -5.61 0.94
C SER A 78 -6.60 -6.81 0.87
N LEU A 79 -6.56 -7.71 1.87
CA LEU A 79 -7.47 -8.85 1.94
C LEU A 79 -8.93 -8.39 2.02
N VAL A 80 -9.25 -7.42 2.88
CA VAL A 80 -10.61 -6.87 2.99
C VAL A 80 -11.03 -6.20 1.69
N GLY A 81 -10.14 -5.44 1.04
CA GLY A 81 -10.41 -4.83 -0.27
C GLY A 81 -10.69 -5.86 -1.38
N ILE A 82 -9.92 -6.95 -1.42
CA ILE A 82 -10.16 -8.06 -2.35
C ILE A 82 -11.54 -8.67 -2.07
N LEU A 83 -11.82 -9.03 -0.81
CA LEU A 83 -13.12 -9.61 -0.45
C LEU A 83 -14.28 -8.68 -0.84
N ALA A 84 -14.17 -7.39 -0.58
CA ALA A 84 -15.18 -6.39 -0.91
C ALA A 84 -15.40 -6.18 -2.42
N THR A 85 -14.47 -6.60 -3.28
CA THR A 85 -14.51 -6.40 -4.74
C THR A 85 -14.74 -7.70 -5.52
N LEU A 86 -14.86 -8.84 -4.86
CA LEU A 86 -15.16 -10.12 -5.50
C LEU A 86 -16.59 -10.12 -6.09
N PRO A 87 -16.81 -10.75 -7.26
CA PRO A 87 -18.10 -10.71 -7.94
C PRO A 87 -19.25 -11.33 -7.12
N TRP A 88 -18.95 -12.23 -6.18
CA TRP A 88 -19.95 -12.86 -5.33
C TRP A 88 -20.34 -12.04 -4.09
N THR A 89 -19.65 -10.94 -3.77
CA THR A 89 -19.99 -10.15 -2.58
C THR A 89 -21.12 -9.17 -2.85
N PRO A 90 -22.09 -9.04 -1.93
CA PRO A 90 -23.24 -8.17 -2.13
C PRO A 90 -22.78 -6.71 -2.21
N GLY A 91 -23.16 -6.02 -3.28
CA GLY A 91 -22.76 -4.63 -3.53
C GLY A 91 -21.37 -4.44 -4.15
N SER A 92 -20.72 -5.52 -4.59
CA SER A 92 -19.38 -5.48 -5.22
C SER A 92 -19.32 -4.56 -6.44
N GLU A 93 -20.33 -4.59 -7.32
CA GLU A 93 -20.38 -3.72 -8.51
C GLU A 93 -20.34 -2.24 -8.14
N TRP A 94 -21.08 -1.84 -7.11
CA TRP A 94 -21.10 -0.46 -6.63
C TRP A 94 -19.76 -0.09 -5.99
N ILE A 95 -19.18 -0.97 -5.14
CA ILE A 95 -17.87 -0.74 -4.53
C ILE A 95 -16.79 -0.58 -5.60
N VAL A 96 -16.80 -1.43 -6.63
CA VAL A 96 -15.85 -1.37 -7.75
C VAL A 96 -16.06 -0.08 -8.56
N ALA A 97 -17.30 0.35 -8.78
CA ALA A 97 -17.58 1.62 -9.46
C ALA A 97 -17.04 2.83 -8.66
N GLN A 98 -17.22 2.83 -7.34
CA GLN A 98 -16.67 3.88 -6.47
C GLN A 98 -15.14 3.80 -6.36
N ALA A 99 -14.54 2.61 -6.38
CA ALA A 99 -13.08 2.49 -6.42
C ALA A 99 -12.48 3.05 -7.71
N LYS A 100 -13.21 3.00 -8.84
CA LYS A 100 -12.79 3.59 -10.11
C LYS A 100 -12.84 5.13 -10.11
N SER A 101 -13.62 5.76 -9.25
CA SER A 101 -13.60 7.22 -9.09
C SER A 101 -12.40 7.72 -8.25
N VAL A 102 -11.53 6.80 -7.80
CA VAL A 102 -10.31 7.11 -7.06
C VAL A 102 -9.07 6.69 -7.85
N ASN A 103 -8.19 7.63 -8.14
CA ASN A 103 -6.91 7.35 -8.77
C ASN A 103 -5.84 7.02 -7.73
N PHE A 104 -5.54 5.72 -7.55
CA PHE A 104 -4.55 5.25 -6.59
C PHE A 104 -3.12 5.77 -6.84
N LEU A 105 -2.75 6.08 -8.09
CA LEU A 105 -1.44 6.66 -8.39
C LEU A 105 -1.34 8.09 -7.88
N ALA A 106 -2.42 8.87 -7.99
CA ALA A 106 -2.49 10.22 -7.43
C ALA A 106 -2.38 10.21 -5.89
N LEU A 107 -2.90 9.16 -5.24
CA LEU A 107 -2.76 8.97 -3.79
C LEU A 107 -1.33 8.60 -3.37
N ALA A 108 -0.60 7.89 -4.22
CA ALA A 108 0.78 7.49 -3.93
C ALA A 108 1.72 8.71 -3.87
N THR A 109 1.45 9.77 -4.63
CA THR A 109 2.31 10.96 -4.71
C THR A 109 2.59 11.62 -3.34
N PRO A 110 1.59 12.04 -2.54
CA PRO A 110 1.85 12.65 -1.23
C PRO A 110 2.53 11.68 -0.25
N ALA A 111 2.17 10.39 -0.32
CA ALA A 111 2.78 9.36 0.54
C ALA A 111 4.27 9.17 0.21
N LEU A 112 4.62 9.06 -1.07
CA LEU A 112 6.00 8.93 -1.54
C LEU A 112 6.81 10.20 -1.29
N ALA A 113 6.21 11.38 -1.45
CA ALA A 113 6.86 12.65 -1.12
C ALA A 113 7.20 12.71 0.38
N TYR A 114 6.23 12.43 1.25
CA TYR A 114 6.45 12.40 2.70
C TYR A 114 7.50 11.35 3.10
N ALA A 115 7.39 10.14 2.58
CA ALA A 115 8.36 9.07 2.84
C ALA A 115 9.77 9.47 2.39
N GLY A 116 9.90 10.06 1.20
CA GLY A 116 11.15 10.57 0.66
C GLY A 116 11.75 11.66 1.54
N PHE A 117 10.97 12.66 1.95
CA PHE A 117 11.43 13.72 2.86
C PHE A 117 11.82 13.18 4.23
N ALA A 118 11.07 12.22 4.78
CA ALA A 118 11.33 11.66 6.11
C ALA A 118 12.68 10.93 6.20
N ILE A 119 13.14 10.31 5.11
CA ILE A 119 14.41 9.56 5.08
C ILE A 119 15.55 10.27 4.35
N ALA A 120 15.28 11.40 3.68
CA ALA A 120 16.21 12.07 2.77
C ALA A 120 17.61 12.28 3.35
N LYS A 121 17.71 12.77 4.60
CA LYS A 121 18.99 13.04 5.25
C LYS A 121 19.86 11.77 5.35
N LYS A 122 19.25 10.67 5.79
CA LYS A 122 19.93 9.38 5.96
C LYS A 122 20.38 8.82 4.61
N GLU A 123 19.51 8.88 3.60
CA GLU A 123 19.82 8.39 2.25
C GLU A 123 20.95 9.19 1.60
N ILE A 124 20.97 10.53 1.77
CA ILE A 124 22.06 11.38 1.26
C ILE A 124 23.41 11.02 1.91
N GLU A 125 23.42 10.74 3.22
CA GLU A 125 24.64 10.34 3.93
C GLU A 125 25.16 9.00 3.41
N VAL A 126 24.28 8.01 3.25
CA VAL A 126 24.63 6.69 2.69
C VAL A 126 25.12 6.83 1.25
N ALA A 127 24.46 7.65 0.43
CA ALA A 127 24.82 7.88 -0.96
C ALA A 127 26.22 8.50 -1.11
N LYS A 128 26.63 9.39 -0.21
CA LYS A 128 27.98 9.97 -0.21
C LYS A 128 29.08 8.93 -0.03
N HIS A 129 28.85 7.93 0.84
CA HIS A 129 29.84 6.92 1.15
C HIS A 129 29.77 5.68 0.24
N SER A 130 28.61 5.35 -0.32
CA SER A 130 28.38 4.08 -1.03
C SER A 130 27.44 4.18 -2.24
N GLY A 131 27.23 5.38 -2.79
CA GLY A 131 26.26 5.63 -3.88
C GLY A 131 26.47 4.77 -5.12
N TRP A 132 27.72 4.55 -5.56
CA TRP A 132 27.99 3.70 -6.74
C TRP A 132 27.57 2.23 -6.52
N LYS A 133 27.79 1.70 -5.31
CA LYS A 133 27.36 0.34 -4.96
C LYS A 133 25.83 0.25 -4.91
N LEU A 134 25.18 1.28 -4.35
CA LEU A 134 23.73 1.36 -4.27
C LEU A 134 23.09 1.40 -5.67
N ALA A 135 23.64 2.19 -6.59
CA ALA A 135 23.15 2.29 -7.97
C ALA A 135 23.25 0.94 -8.71
N LEU A 136 24.37 0.23 -8.55
CA LEU A 136 24.55 -1.11 -9.13
C LEU A 136 23.54 -2.10 -8.54
N VAL A 137 23.39 -2.13 -7.20
CA VAL A 137 22.42 -3.01 -6.53
C VAL A 137 21.00 -2.71 -6.98
N ALA A 138 20.62 -1.43 -7.10
CA ALA A 138 19.30 -1.05 -7.59
C ALA A 138 19.05 -1.54 -9.02
N CYS A 139 20.04 -1.39 -9.92
CA CYS A 139 19.96 -1.92 -11.28
C CYS A 139 19.77 -3.44 -11.30
N LEU A 140 20.57 -4.18 -10.50
CA LEU A 140 20.45 -5.63 -10.39
C LEU A 140 19.08 -6.07 -9.83
N VAL A 141 18.56 -5.38 -8.81
CA VAL A 141 17.26 -5.68 -8.20
C VAL A 141 16.11 -5.41 -9.18
N PHE A 142 16.13 -4.27 -9.88
CA PHE A 142 15.10 -3.95 -10.87
C PHE A 142 15.13 -4.93 -12.05
N LEU A 143 16.31 -5.21 -12.61
CA LEU A 143 16.47 -6.19 -13.68
C LEU A 143 16.04 -7.59 -13.22
N GLY A 144 16.46 -8.02 -12.03
CA GLY A 144 16.10 -9.33 -11.48
C GLY A 144 14.60 -9.48 -11.24
N THR A 145 13.94 -8.47 -10.69
CA THR A 145 12.49 -8.51 -10.42
C THR A 145 11.70 -8.52 -11.74
N TYR A 146 12.10 -7.70 -12.71
CA TYR A 146 11.46 -7.66 -14.01
C TYR A 146 11.69 -8.97 -14.79
N ALA A 147 12.93 -9.43 -14.90
CA ALA A 147 13.27 -10.68 -15.58
C ALA A 147 12.57 -11.88 -14.93
N GLY A 148 12.56 -11.96 -13.60
CA GLY A 148 11.84 -13.00 -12.87
C GLY A 148 10.34 -13.00 -13.18
N SER A 149 9.72 -11.81 -13.21
CA SER A 149 8.29 -11.67 -13.55
C SER A 149 8.01 -12.09 -14.98
N VAL A 150 8.86 -11.72 -15.94
CA VAL A 150 8.74 -12.12 -17.36
C VAL A 150 8.91 -13.63 -17.51
N LEU A 151 9.88 -14.25 -16.84
CA LEU A 151 10.09 -15.69 -16.90
C LEU A 151 8.88 -16.48 -16.38
N VAL A 152 8.29 -16.05 -15.26
CA VAL A 152 7.08 -16.68 -14.72
C VAL A 152 5.89 -16.47 -15.67
N ALA A 153 5.72 -15.27 -16.21
CA ALA A 153 4.66 -14.98 -17.18
C ALA A 153 4.80 -15.84 -18.45
N GLU A 154 5.99 -15.92 -19.03
CA GLU A 154 6.31 -16.74 -20.20
C GLU A 154 6.06 -18.23 -19.94
N LEU A 155 6.45 -18.74 -18.77
CA LEU A 155 6.20 -20.12 -18.38
C LEU A 155 4.70 -20.41 -18.33
N ILE A 156 3.90 -19.53 -17.71
CA ILE A 156 2.45 -19.69 -17.62
C ILE A 156 1.79 -19.60 -19.00
N LEU A 157 2.21 -18.66 -19.85
CA LEU A 157 1.67 -18.51 -21.21
C LEU A 157 1.93 -19.76 -22.07
N ARG A 158 3.16 -20.29 -22.04
CA ARG A 158 3.51 -21.54 -22.74
C ARG A 158 2.71 -22.74 -22.23
N LEU A 159 2.45 -22.81 -20.92
CA LEU A 159 1.60 -23.85 -20.33
C LEU A 159 0.14 -23.71 -20.76
N GLN A 160 -0.34 -22.48 -20.99
CA GLN A 160 -1.68 -22.19 -21.52
C GLN A 160 -1.77 -22.36 -23.05
N GLY A 161 -0.65 -22.61 -23.73
CA GLY A 161 -0.61 -22.84 -25.19
C GLY A 161 -0.73 -21.57 -26.03
N VAL A 162 -0.45 -20.40 -25.45
CA VAL A 162 -0.32 -19.11 -26.15
C VAL A 162 1.16 -18.85 -26.46
#